data_AF-A0A8J7X191-F1
#
_entry.id   AF-A0A8J7X191-F1
#
_cell.length_a   1.000
_cell.length_b   1.000
_cell.length_c   1.000
_cell.angle_alpha   90.00
_cell.angle_beta   90.00
_cell.angle_gamma   90.00
#
_symmetry.space_group_name_H-M   'P 1'
#
loop_
_entity.id
_entity.type
_entity.pdbx_description
1 polymer ?
#
loop_
_entity_poly.entity_id
_entity_poly.type
_entity_poly.pdbx_seq_one_letter_code
_entity_poly.pdbx_strand_id
1 'polypeptide(L)' 'MARNKEPQKKAILTKANKTRKRAPVWVFVKTGRKVRDSPKSRRNWRRDNLF' A
#
# COMPACT_ATOMS: atom_id res chain seq x y z
N MET A 1 -1.92 21.94 4.69
CA MET A 1 -3.28 21.72 4.14
C MET A 1 -3.54 20.24 3.84
N ALA A 2 -4.00 19.47 4.84
CA ALA A 2 -4.44 18.09 4.64
C ALA A 2 -5.97 18.00 4.43
N ARG A 3 -6.73 19.02 4.82
CA ARG A 3 -8.19 19.03 4.78
C ARG A 3 -8.72 19.19 3.36
N ASN A 4 -8.26 20.21 2.64
CA ASN A 4 -8.66 20.50 1.26
C ASN A 4 -7.55 20.03 0.32
N LYS A 5 -7.85 19.05 -0.54
CA LYS A 5 -6.93 18.48 -1.52
C LYS A 5 -7.65 18.36 -2.86
N GLU A 6 -6.92 18.58 -3.94
CA GLU A 6 -7.40 18.28 -5.29
C GLU A 6 -7.92 16.83 -5.39
N PRO A 7 -9.02 16.58 -6.12
CA PRO A 7 -9.60 15.24 -6.26
C PRO A 7 -8.59 14.20 -6.74
N GLN A 8 -7.72 14.58 -7.68
CA GLN A 8 -6.65 13.71 -8.21
C GLN A 8 -5.68 13.28 -7.11
N LYS A 9 -5.22 14.23 -6.29
CA LYS A 9 -4.33 13.95 -5.15
C LYS A 9 -5.01 13.04 -4.13
N LYS A 10 -6.30 13.23 -3.87
CA LYS A 10 -7.10 12.37 -2.98
C LYS A 10 -7.22 10.94 -3.51
N ALA A 11 -7.40 10.76 -4.82
CA ALA A 11 -7.45 9.45 -5.47
C ALA A 11 -6.10 8.71 -5.35
N ILE A 12 -4.98 9.38 -5.61
CA ILE A 12 -3.63 8.80 -5.48
C ILE A 12 -3.38 8.36 -4.03
N LEU A 13 -3.67 9.23 -3.06
CA LEU A 13 -3.51 8.91 -1.63
C LEU A 13 -4.38 7.71 -1.21
N THR A 14 -5.63 7.65 -1.72
CA THR A 14 -6.55 6.54 -1.42
C THR A 14 -6.03 5.23 -2.01
N LYS A 15 -5.60 5.22 -3.27
CA LYS A 15 -5.00 4.05 -3.93
C LYS A 15 -3.75 3.61 -3.17
N ALA A 16 -2.88 4.54 -2.85
CA ALA A 16 -1.65 4.30 -2.11
C ALA A 16 -1.88 3.71 -0.72
N ASN A 17 -2.98 4.09 -0.04
CA ASN A 17 -3.34 3.50 1.25
C ASN A 17 -3.91 2.08 1.09
N LYS A 18 -4.78 1.86 0.10
CA LYS A 18 -5.35 0.53 -0.21
C LYS A 18 -4.28 -0.50 -0.59
N THR A 19 -3.27 -0.09 -1.36
CA THR A 19 -2.19 -0.98 -1.83
C THR A 19 -1.15 -1.32 -0.76
N ARG A 20 -1.12 -0.61 0.38
CA ARG A 20 -0.14 -0.83 1.46
C ARG A 20 -0.40 -2.10 2.28
N LYS A 21 -1.39 -2.89 1.90
CA LYS A 21 -1.77 -4.10 2.63
C LYS A 21 -0.84 -5.26 2.27
N ARG A 22 -0.59 -6.14 3.24
CA ARG A 22 0.12 -7.41 3.02
C ARG A 22 -0.72 -8.33 2.14
N ALA A 23 -0.05 -9.24 1.42
CA ALA A 23 -0.74 -10.29 0.69
C ALA A 23 -1.61 -11.15 1.64
N PRO A 24 -2.80 -11.61 1.21
CA PRO A 24 -3.67 -12.48 2.01
C PRO A 24 -3.03 -13.83 2.35
N VAL A 25 -3.46 -14.45 3.45
CA VAL A 25 -2.93 -15.73 3.94
C VAL A 25 -3.06 -16.84 2.91
N TRP A 26 -4.18 -16.91 2.18
CA TRP A 26 -4.39 -17.95 1.17
C TRP A 26 -3.34 -17.91 0.05
N VAL A 27 -2.76 -16.74 -0.26
CA VAL A 27 -1.66 -16.60 -1.24
C VAL A 27 -0.41 -17.30 -0.72
N PHE A 28 -0.12 -17.20 0.57
CA PHE A 28 1.03 -17.86 1.19
C PHE A 28 0.87 -19.38 1.18
N VAL A 29 -0.34 -19.87 1.44
CA VAL A 29 -0.67 -21.30 1.37
C VAL A 29 -0.52 -21.79 -0.06
N LYS A 30 -1.15 -21.11 -1.03
CA LYS A 30 -1.12 -21.50 -2.45
C LYS A 30 0.30 -21.53 -3.04
N THR A 31 1.17 -20.60 -2.61
CA THR A 31 2.52 -20.47 -3.15
C THR A 31 3.59 -21.19 -2.33
N GLY A 32 3.23 -21.91 -1.27
CA GLY A 32 4.20 -22.52 -0.36
C GLY A 32 5.16 -21.48 0.24
N ARG A 33 4.65 -20.28 0.56
CA ARG A 33 5.41 -19.12 1.07
C ARG A 33 6.52 -18.59 0.15
N LYS A 34 6.48 -18.89 -1.16
CA LYS A 34 7.36 -18.24 -2.15
C LYS A 34 7.07 -16.73 -2.26
N VAL A 35 5.80 -16.34 -2.19
CA VAL A 35 5.41 -14.95 -1.97
C VAL A 35 5.26 -14.75 -0.47
N ARG A 36 6.04 -13.85 0.15
CA ARG A 36 5.99 -13.59 1.61
C ARG A 36 5.34 -12.25 1.96
N ASP A 37 5.36 -11.34 1.00
CA ASP A 37 4.92 -9.96 1.16
C ASP A 37 4.53 -9.34 -0.19
N SER A 38 3.91 -8.15 -0.17
CA SER A 38 3.64 -7.33 -1.35
C SER A 38 4.69 -6.22 -1.44
N PRO A 39 5.26 -5.92 -2.63
CA PRO A 39 6.25 -4.83 -2.76
C PRO A 39 5.77 -3.47 -2.24
N LYS A 40 4.45 -3.22 -2.29
CA LYS A 40 3.84 -1.96 -1.86
C LYS A 40 3.46 -1.93 -0.38
N SER A 41 3.52 -3.05 0.34
CA SER A 41 3.19 -3.11 1.78
C SER A 41 4.27 -2.49 2.66
N ARG A 42 5.53 -2.48 2.19
CA ARG A 42 6.71 -2.06 2.94
C ARG A 42 6.82 -0.54 3.13
N ARG A 43 5.99 0.24 2.45
CA ARG A 43 6.03 1.70 2.52
C ARG A 43 5.64 2.20 3.92
N ASN A 44 6.47 3.04 4.52
CA ASN A 44 6.17 3.67 5.81
C ASN A 44 6.04 5.20 5.64
N TRP A 45 5.00 5.81 6.23
CA TRP A 45 4.76 7.25 6.15
C TRP A 45 5.88 8.11 6.77
N ARG A 46 6.71 7.53 7.64
CA ARG A 46 7.88 8.19 8.23
C ARG A 46 9.15 8.06 7.40
N ARG A 47 9.26 7.04 6.55
CA ARG A 47 10.50 6.71 5.82
C ARG A 47 10.40 7.03 4.33
N ASP A 48 9.21 6.90 3.76
CA ASP A 48 8.98 7.04 2.33
C ASP A 48 7.93 8.12 2.05
N ASN A 49 8.35 9.16 1.32
CA ASN A 49 7.45 10.20 0.86
C ASN A 49 6.75 9.75 -0.43
N LEU A 50 5.47 10.11 -0.55
CA LEU A 50 4.65 9.76 -1.72
C LEU A 50 4.74 10.79 -2.86
N PHE A 51 5.18 11.99 -2.50
CA PHE A 51 5.33 13.18 -3.32
C PHE A 51 6.61 13.88 -2.88
#